data_AF-A0A971MNY8-F1
#
_entry.id   AF-A0A971MNY8-F1
#
_cell.length_a   1.000
_cell.length_b   1.000
_cell.length_c   1.000
_cell.angle_alpha   90.00
_cell.angle_beta   90.00
_cell.angle_gamma   90.00
#
_symmetry.space_group_name_H-M   'P 1'
#
loop_
_entity.id
_entity.type
_entity.pdbx_description
1 polymer ?
#
loop_
_entity_poly.entity_id
_entity_poly.type
_entity_poly.pdbx_seq_one_letter_code
_entity_poly.pdbx_strand_id
1 'polypeptide(L)' 'MVTATSDGIKVKGHLGKWYVIDSGCYNGKRVFLLEHETYGDEAACVIVDENGGLILEDVWNGFDDLYE' A
#
# COMPACT_ATOMS: atom_id res chain seq x y z
N MET A 1 12.27 5.64 2.40
CA MET A 1 11.76 4.89 1.24
C MET A 1 11.12 3.63 1.76
N VAL A 2 10.00 3.23 1.17
CA VAL A 2 9.33 1.98 1.46
C VAL A 2 10.12 0.83 0.85
N THR A 3 10.22 -0.28 1.58
CA THR A 3 10.87 -1.53 1.17
C THR A 3 9.90 -2.69 1.40
N ALA A 4 10.20 -3.86 0.84
CA ALA A 4 9.37 -5.06 0.97
C ALA A 4 9.16 -5.56 2.42
N THR A 5 9.91 -5.02 3.39
CA THR A 5 9.81 -5.38 4.82
C THR A 5 9.50 -4.16 5.69
N SER A 6 8.99 -3.08 5.09
CA SER A 6 8.64 -1.88 5.85
C SER A 6 7.34 -2.06 6.62
N ASP A 7 7.34 -1.60 7.86
CA ASP A 7 6.20 -1.49 8.76
C ASP A 7 6.11 -0.07 9.33
N GLY A 8 5.10 0.21 10.15
CA GLY A 8 4.94 1.47 10.84
C GLY A 8 4.66 2.65 9.91
N ILE A 9 4.24 2.39 8.67
CA ILE A 9 4.08 3.39 7.62
C ILE A 9 2.83 4.21 7.89
N LYS A 10 2.96 5.54 7.89
CA LYS A 10 1.82 6.45 7.89
C LYS A 10 1.51 6.87 6.46
N VAL A 11 0.28 6.61 6.02
CA VAL A 11 -0.21 7.03 4.71
C VAL A 11 -1.07 8.28 4.89
N LYS A 12 -0.76 9.34 4.15
CA LYS A 12 -1.45 10.63 4.29
C LYS A 12 -2.93 10.46 3.98
N GLY A 13 -3.80 10.89 4.89
CA GLY A 13 -5.26 10.78 4.74
C GLY A 13 -5.86 9.53 5.34
N HIS A 14 -5.04 8.53 5.70
CA HIS A 14 -5.51 7.28 6.31
C HIS A 14 -5.13 7.23 7.78
N LEU A 15 -6.02 6.68 8.60
CA LEU A 15 -5.78 6.46 10.02
C LEU A 15 -4.78 5.30 10.21
N GLY A 16 -4.06 5.36 11.31
CA GLY A 16 -3.25 4.24 11.79
C GLY A 16 -1.91 4.09 11.07
N LYS A 17 -1.44 2.84 11.05
CA LYS A 17 -0.15 2.43 10.51
C LYS A 17 -0.35 1.21 9.64
N TRP A 18 0.58 1.05 8.71
CA TRP A 18 0.48 0.08 7.65
C TRP A 18 1.81 -0.63 7.47
N TYR A 19 1.76 -1.86 6.98
CA TYR A 19 2.93 -2.66 6.67
C TYR A 19 2.84 -3.22 5.26
N VAL A 20 3.99 -3.44 4.62
CA VAL A 20 4.04 -3.95 3.26
C VAL A 20 3.73 -5.45 3.24
N ILE A 21 2.76 -5.84 2.42
CA ILE A 21 2.41 -7.24 2.17
C ILE A 21 2.84 -7.72 0.78
N ASP A 22 2.99 -6.80 -0.18
CA ASP A 22 3.51 -7.12 -1.52
C ASP A 22 4.16 -5.90 -2.19
N SER A 23 4.98 -6.14 -3.22
CA SER A 23 5.61 -5.10 -4.03
C SER A 23 5.55 -5.42 -5.52
N GLY A 24 5.32 -4.39 -6.33
CA GLY A 24 5.15 -4.51 -7.77
C GLY A 24 5.84 -3.40 -8.55
N CYS A 25 5.61 -3.39 -9.86
CA CYS A 25 6.01 -2.33 -10.76
C CYS A 25 4.79 -1.81 -11.52
N TYR A 26 4.56 -0.50 -11.45
CA TYR A 26 3.49 0.19 -12.19
C TYR A 26 4.09 1.38 -12.93
N ASN A 27 3.88 1.47 -14.25
CA ASN A 27 4.46 2.50 -15.11
C ASN A 27 5.98 2.69 -14.95
N GLY A 28 6.72 1.57 -14.79
CA GLY A 28 8.17 1.58 -14.63
C GLY A 28 8.67 2.05 -13.26
N LYS A 29 7.77 2.29 -12.29
CA LYS A 29 8.09 2.66 -10.91
C LYS A 29 7.72 1.54 -9.95
N ARG A 30 8.50 1.42 -8.87
CA ARG A 30 8.20 0.47 -7.80
C ARG A 30 7.00 0.96 -6.99
N VAL A 31 6.09 0.05 -6.69
CA VAL A 31 4.91 0.29 -5.87
C VAL A 31 4.77 -0.79 -4.80
N PHE A 32 4.03 -0.49 -3.74
CA PHE A 32 3.89 -1.37 -2.59
C PHE A 32 2.42 -1.44 -2.18
N LEU A 33 1.95 -2.66 -1.91
CA LEU A 33 0.64 -2.93 -1.35
C LEU A 33 0.76 -3.02 0.17
N LEU A 34 -0.05 -2.22 0.86
CA LEU A 34 0.01 -2.03 2.30
C LEU A 34 -1.28 -2.51 2.96
N GLU A 35 -1.13 -3.30 4.02
CA GLU A 35 -2.22 -3.73 4.90
C GLU A 35 -2.18 -2.97 6.24
N HIS A 36 -3.35 -2.72 6.82
CA HIS A 36 -3.46 -1.97 8.07
C HIS A 36 -3.02 -2.81 9.28
N GLU A 37 -2.08 -2.32 10.10
CA GLU A 37 -1.51 -3.10 11.21
C GLU A 37 -2.54 -3.55 12.26
N THR A 38 -3.58 -2.74 12.51
CA THR A 38 -4.59 -3.04 13.54
C THR A 38 -5.80 -3.78 13.00
N TYR A 39 -6.15 -3.57 11.74
CA TYR A 39 -7.42 -4.02 11.17
C TYR A 39 -7.21 -5.14 10.15
N GLY A 40 -5.98 -5.39 9.70
CA GLY A 40 -5.68 -6.44 8.74
C GLY A 40 -6.55 -6.31 7.50
N ASP A 41 -7.20 -7.41 7.17
CA ASP A 41 -8.15 -7.59 6.06
C ASP A 41 -9.53 -6.96 6.31
N GLU A 42 -9.84 -6.48 7.52
CA GLU A 42 -11.06 -5.72 7.79
C GLU A 42 -10.99 -4.28 7.24
N ALA A 43 -9.80 -3.82 6.85
CA ALA A 43 -9.60 -2.55 6.16
C ALA A 43 -9.11 -2.80 4.74
N ALA A 44 -9.63 -2.02 3.78
CA ALA A 44 -9.12 -2.06 2.41
C ALA A 44 -7.63 -1.69 2.39
N CYS A 45 -6.86 -2.36 1.53
CA CYS A 45 -5.45 -2.06 1.36
C CYS A 45 -5.26 -0.69 0.69
N VAL A 46 -4.03 -0.19 0.75
CA VAL A 46 -3.59 0.98 -0.03
C VAL A 46 -2.35 0.64 -0.84
N ILE A 47 -2.20 1.28 -1.99
CA ILE A 47 -0.99 1.19 -2.80
C ILE A 47 -0.23 2.50 -2.71
N VAL A 48 1.07 2.43 -2.43
CA VAL A 48 1.96 3.59 -2.32
C VAL A 48 3.17 3.47 -3.23
N ASP A 49 3.78 4.60 -3.58
CA ASP A 49 5.09 4.65 -4.24
C ASP A 49 6.24 4.37 -3.26
N GLU A 50 7.47 4.34 -3.79
CA GLU A 50 8.69 4.14 -2.99
C GLU A 50 8.95 5.20 -1.90
N ASN A 51 8.28 6.34 -1.97
CA ASN A 51 8.37 7.42 -0.97
C ASN A 51 7.21 7.39 0.04
N GLY A 52 6.28 6.43 -0.08
CA GLY A 52 5.08 6.34 0.75
C GLY A 52 3.96 7.29 0.30
N GLY A 53 4.05 7.83 -0.92
CA GLY A 53 2.98 8.61 -1.54
C GLY A 53 1.86 7.70 -1.99
N LEU A 54 0.62 8.02 -1.59
CA LEU A 54 -0.57 7.28 -1.99
C LEU A 54 -0.75 7.29 -3.51
N ILE A 55 -0.96 6.12 -4.09
CA ILE A 55 -1.29 5.89 -5.51
C ILE A 55 -2.77 5.50 -5.64
N LEU A 56 -3.20 4.53 -4.84
CA LEU A 56 -4.56 4.01 -4.86
C LEU A 56 -5.02 3.66 -3.45
N GLU A 57 -6.28 3.96 -3.15
CA GLU A 57 -6.98 3.59 -1.92
C GLU A 57 -8.13 2.63 -2.22
N ASP A 58 -8.75 2.08 -1.18
CA ASP A 58 -9.87 1.13 -1.29
C ASP A 58 -9.55 -0.14 -2.12
N VAL A 59 -8.33 -0.66 -1.97
CA VAL A 59 -7.81 -1.81 -2.74
C VAL A 59 -8.23 -3.14 -2.13
N TRP A 60 -8.88 -3.98 -2.93
CA TRP A 60 -9.37 -5.31 -2.53
C TRP A 60 -8.81 -6.45 -3.38
N ASN A 61 -8.47 -6.18 -4.66
CA ASN A 61 -7.88 -7.19 -5.56
C ASN A 61 -6.38 -6.98 -5.76
N GLY A 62 -5.72 -6.28 -4.83
CA GLY A 62 -4.28 -6.03 -4.88
C GLY A 62 -3.89 -5.17 -6.09
N PHE A 63 -2.84 -5.56 -6.81
CA PHE A 63 -2.35 -4.77 -7.95
C PHE A 63 -3.25 -4.84 -9.19
N ASP A 64 -4.21 -5.77 -9.26
CA ASP A 64 -5.15 -5.83 -10.37
C ASP A 64 -6.03 -4.57 -10.43
N ASP A 65 -6.34 -3.98 -9.26
CA ASP A 65 -7.10 -2.72 -9.14
C ASP A 65 -6.38 -1.50 -9.78
N LEU A 66 -5.08 -1.60 -10.12
CA LEU A 66 -4.35 -0.52 -10.81
C LEU A 66 -4.65 -0.43 -12.32
N TYR A 67 -5.34 -1.42 -12.87
CA TYR A 67 -5.59 -1.55 -14.31
C TYR A 67 -7.07 -1.47 -14.68
N GLU A 68 -7.95 -1.23 -13.70
CA GLU A 68 -9.39 -1.04 -13.90
C GLU A 68 -9.77 0.40 -14.32
#